data_AF-A0A943G1R9-F1
#
_entry.id   AF-A0A943G1R9-F1
#
_cell.length_a   1.000
_cell.length_b   1.000
_cell.length_c   1.000
_cell.angle_alpha   90.00
_cell.angle_beta   90.00
_cell.angle_gamma   90.00
#
_symmetry.space_group_name_H-M   'P 1'
#
loop_
_entity.id
_entity.type
_entity.pdbx_description
1 polymer ?
#
loop_
_entity_poly.entity_id
_entity_poly.type
_entity_poly.pdbx_seq_one_letter_code
_entity_poly.pdbx_strand_id
1 'polypeptide(L)'
;MLVLPIINRNRILNVEVNLKNAVKVSDEFYTKDIRPSDIVVNGNSYYEYLNLKHLTTSTTSSVMEFVRLSSKSGTKSILVSTKTDDNNKYDVYRITKITDKISDGFDSLIGTLILDLKNRTPNQKNRYLDLKKLQVFDIISESSLEKIEYASANLERLNISKYISDNNLGKLFRLIKDFDQFDFTIINKSIISLADFERILEFLEPVNSKDYINLKHYYDIARNNQREYSKLSYLYKTVSNKPLDIIHSAKKKVKVYEDDAA
;
A
#
# COMPACT_ATOMS: atom_id res chain seq x y z
N MET A 1 2.99 -12.58 -1.38
CA MET A 1 3.66 -11.36 -0.88
C MET A 1 3.70 -10.30 -1.97
N LEU A 2 3.27 -9.09 -1.66
CA LEU A 2 3.36 -7.93 -2.55
C LEU A 2 4.69 -7.20 -2.32
N VAL A 3 5.44 -7.00 -3.39
CA VAL A 3 6.78 -6.41 -3.36
C VAL A 3 6.81 -5.16 -4.23
N LEU A 4 7.27 -4.05 -3.68
CA LEU A 4 7.60 -2.82 -4.39
C LEU A 4 9.11 -2.85 -4.71
N PRO A 5 9.53 -3.22 -5.93
CA PRO A 5 10.90 -2.97 -6.35
C PRO A 5 11.08 -1.47 -6.57
N ILE A 6 12.16 -0.87 -6.07
CA ILE A 6 12.41 0.57 -6.20
C ILE A 6 13.89 0.87 -6.27
N ILE A 7 14.29 1.74 -7.20
CA ILE A 7 15.68 2.19 -7.32
C ILE A 7 15.99 3.19 -6.20
N ASN A 8 17.03 2.90 -5.42
CA ASN A 8 17.56 3.78 -4.38
C ASN A 8 19.08 3.62 -4.26
N ARG A 9 19.82 4.73 -4.20
CA ARG A 9 21.29 4.75 -4.03
C ARG A 9 22.02 3.71 -4.91
N ASN A 10 21.76 3.76 -6.21
CA ASN A 10 22.40 2.93 -7.25
C ASN A 10 22.10 1.41 -7.17
N ARG A 11 21.02 1.01 -6.49
CA ARG A 11 20.56 -0.39 -6.40
C ARG A 11 19.05 -0.48 -6.44
N ILE A 12 18.52 -1.63 -6.82
CA ILE A 12 17.09 -1.92 -6.69
C ILE A 12 16.85 -2.53 -5.31
N LEU A 13 16.04 -1.87 -4.50
CA LEU A 13 15.54 -2.40 -3.23
C LEU A 13 14.25 -3.16 -3.49
N ASN A 14 14.08 -4.32 -2.85
CA ASN A 14 12.80 -4.99 -2.79
C ASN A 14 12.18 -4.70 -1.44
N VAL A 15 10.98 -4.12 -1.48
CA VAL A 15 10.27 -3.62 -0.30
C VAL A 15 8.96 -4.37 -0.19
N GLU A 16 8.74 -5.05 0.92
CA GLU A 16 7.45 -5.65 1.23
C GLU A 16 6.44 -4.55 1.57
N VAL A 17 5.22 -4.67 1.05
CA VAL A 17 4.13 -3.73 1.30
C VAL A 17 3.05 -4.42 2.11
N ASN A 18 2.70 -3.85 3.26
CA ASN A 18 1.68 -4.37 4.18
C ASN A 18 0.74 -3.25 4.63
N LEU A 19 -0.39 -3.62 5.23
CA LEU A 19 -1.26 -2.68 5.96
C LEU A 19 -0.70 -2.47 7.37
N LYS A 20 -0.27 -1.25 7.66
CA LYS A 20 0.30 -0.86 8.97
C LYS A 20 -0.70 -1.05 10.11
N ASN A 21 -1.98 -0.89 9.81
CA ASN A 21 -3.08 -0.97 10.76
C ASN A 21 -3.75 -2.35 10.83
N ALA A 22 -3.19 -3.37 10.20
CA ALA A 22 -3.64 -4.76 10.33
C ALA A 22 -2.99 -5.39 11.56
N VAL A 23 -3.74 -5.45 12.67
CA VAL A 23 -3.25 -5.97 13.96
C VAL A 23 -3.85 -7.34 14.21
N LYS A 24 -3.02 -8.32 14.57
CA LYS A 24 -3.50 -9.65 14.98
C LYS A 24 -4.27 -9.51 16.29
N VAL A 25 -5.50 -10.01 16.34
CA VAL A 25 -6.34 -10.04 17.54
C VAL A 25 -6.47 -11.48 18.04
N SER A 26 -6.32 -11.69 19.34
CA SER A 26 -6.29 -13.02 19.97
C SER A 26 -7.54 -13.37 20.77
N ASP A 27 -8.54 -12.48 20.84
CA ASP A 27 -9.67 -12.73 21.72
C ASP A 27 -10.60 -13.79 21.13
N GLU A 28 -10.83 -14.87 21.88
CA GLU A 28 -11.77 -15.96 21.54
C GLU A 28 -13.18 -15.45 21.18
N PHE A 29 -13.53 -14.26 21.69
CA PHE A 29 -14.78 -13.57 21.39
C PHE A 29 -14.92 -13.21 19.90
N TYR A 30 -13.83 -12.80 19.23
CA TYR A 30 -13.86 -12.46 17.81
C TYR A 30 -13.79 -13.69 16.89
N THR A 31 -13.36 -14.85 17.39
CA THR A 31 -13.15 -16.04 16.57
C THR A 31 -14.37 -16.97 16.50
N LYS A 32 -15.35 -16.84 17.42
CA LYS A 32 -16.48 -17.79 17.50
C LYS A 32 -17.35 -17.81 16.24
N ASP A 33 -17.53 -16.66 15.58
CA ASP A 33 -18.44 -16.52 14.44
C ASP A 33 -17.73 -16.22 13.11
N ILE A 34 -16.39 -16.23 13.09
CA ILE A 34 -15.61 -15.94 11.87
C ILE A 34 -15.15 -17.26 11.26
N ARG A 35 -15.39 -17.44 9.96
CA ARG A 35 -14.90 -18.61 9.23
C ARG A 35 -13.43 -18.42 8.86
N PRO A 36 -12.61 -19.47 8.74
CA PRO A 36 -11.27 -19.34 8.18
C PRO A 36 -11.33 -18.80 6.74
N SER A 37 -10.35 -18.00 6.35
CA SER A 37 -10.26 -17.39 5.02
C SER A 37 -11.50 -16.56 4.66
N ASP A 38 -12.00 -15.75 5.60
CA ASP A 38 -13.14 -14.85 5.43
C ASP A 38 -12.76 -13.39 5.74
N ILE A 39 -13.58 -12.47 5.22
CA ILE A 39 -13.49 -11.04 5.51
C ILE A 39 -14.83 -10.64 6.11
N VAL A 40 -14.82 -10.21 7.36
CA VAL A 40 -16.02 -9.79 8.08
C VAL A 40 -15.97 -8.28 8.29
N VAL A 41 -17.05 -7.59 7.92
CA VAL A 41 -17.16 -6.13 8.06
C VAL A 41 -18.46 -5.80 8.75
N ASN A 42 -18.36 -5.26 9.97
CA ASN A 42 -19.51 -4.93 10.82
C ASN A 42 -20.47 -6.13 10.97
N GLY A 43 -19.91 -7.33 11.18
CA GLY A 43 -20.67 -8.58 11.33
C GLY A 43 -21.12 -9.24 10.02
N ASN A 44 -21.05 -8.55 8.88
CA ASN A 44 -21.39 -9.15 7.59
C ASN A 44 -20.22 -9.98 7.07
N SER A 45 -20.47 -11.17 6.53
CA SER A 45 -19.45 -12.05 5.93
C SER A 45 -19.28 -11.80 4.43
N TYR A 46 -18.03 -11.74 3.98
CA TYR A 46 -17.71 -11.63 2.55
C TYR A 46 -18.01 -12.92 1.79
N TYR A 47 -17.84 -14.07 2.45
CA TYR A 47 -18.27 -15.35 1.88
C TYR A 47 -19.77 -15.34 1.53
N GLU A 48 -20.61 -14.86 2.45
CA GLU A 48 -22.04 -14.73 2.21
C GLU A 48 -22.36 -13.72 1.10
N TYR A 49 -21.64 -12.58 1.08
CA TYR A 49 -21.74 -11.60 0.00
C TYR A 49 -21.45 -12.20 -1.38
N LEU A 50 -20.39 -13.02 -1.51
CA LEU A 50 -20.06 -13.67 -2.77
C LEU A 50 -21.16 -14.62 -3.24
N ASN A 51 -21.72 -15.42 -2.31
CA ASN A 51 -22.82 -16.33 -2.60
C ASN A 51 -24.06 -15.59 -3.08
N LEU A 52 -24.44 -14.50 -2.40
CA LEU A 52 -25.58 -13.65 -2.79
C LEU A 52 -25.39 -13.01 -4.17
N LYS A 53 -24.15 -12.69 -4.55
CA LYS A 53 -23.81 -12.11 -5.86
C LYS A 53 -23.55 -13.15 -6.94
N HIS A 54 -23.67 -14.45 -6.63
CA HIS A 54 -23.30 -15.56 -7.51
C HIS A 54 -21.86 -15.44 -8.06
N LEU A 55 -20.94 -14.91 -7.26
CA LEU A 55 -19.53 -14.76 -7.60
C LEU A 55 -18.74 -15.96 -7.09
N THR A 56 -18.02 -16.62 -8.00
CA THR A 56 -17.24 -17.83 -7.69
C THR A 56 -15.81 -17.53 -7.23
N THR A 57 -15.33 -16.29 -7.41
CA THR A 57 -13.95 -15.89 -7.08
C THR A 57 -13.89 -14.54 -6.39
N SER A 58 -12.95 -14.41 -5.45
CA SER A 58 -12.64 -13.13 -4.81
C SER A 58 -11.76 -12.28 -5.73
N THR A 59 -12.21 -11.08 -6.06
CA THR A 59 -11.42 -10.09 -6.80
C THR A 59 -11.12 -8.89 -5.90
N THR A 60 -10.07 -8.14 -6.22
CA THR A 60 -9.74 -6.91 -5.47
C THR A 60 -10.92 -5.95 -5.46
N SER A 61 -11.61 -5.80 -6.59
CA SER A 61 -12.79 -4.96 -6.74
C SER A 61 -13.97 -5.45 -5.90
N SER A 62 -14.28 -6.75 -5.89
CA SER A 62 -15.42 -7.26 -5.12
C SER A 62 -15.17 -7.22 -3.62
N VAL A 63 -13.92 -7.38 -3.17
CA VAL A 63 -13.54 -7.14 -1.76
C VAL A 63 -13.79 -5.69 -1.38
N MET A 64 -13.30 -4.73 -2.18
CA MET A 64 -13.45 -3.31 -1.85
C MET A 64 -14.90 -2.82 -1.95
N GLU A 65 -15.68 -3.35 -2.89
CA GLU A 65 -17.12 -3.12 -2.96
C GLU A 65 -17.82 -3.59 -1.68
N PHE A 66 -17.59 -4.85 -1.29
CA PHE A 66 -18.14 -5.42 -0.06
C PHE A 66 -17.76 -4.60 1.17
N VAL A 67 -16.46 -4.31 1.35
CA VAL A 67 -15.94 -3.51 2.45
C VAL A 67 -16.68 -2.19 2.57
N ARG A 68 -16.90 -1.49 1.46
CA ARG A 68 -17.58 -0.20 1.45
C ARG A 68 -19.06 -0.30 1.77
N LEU A 69 -19.76 -1.25 1.15
CA LEU A 69 -21.18 -1.45 1.40
C LEU A 69 -21.44 -1.76 2.87
N SER A 70 -20.63 -2.66 3.44
CA SER A 70 -20.75 -3.10 4.83
C SER A 70 -20.23 -2.06 5.83
N SER A 71 -19.44 -1.07 5.40
CA SER A 71 -18.93 0.02 6.26
C SER A 71 -19.83 1.26 6.31
N LYS A 72 -21.00 1.28 5.62
CA LYS A 72 -21.87 2.47 5.56
C LYS A 72 -22.53 2.87 6.89
N SER A 73 -22.65 1.95 7.84
CA SER A 73 -23.47 2.10 9.06
C SER A 73 -22.72 2.42 10.35
N GLY A 74 -21.39 2.58 10.34
CA GLY A 74 -20.64 2.88 11.56
C GLY A 74 -19.14 2.55 11.48
N THR A 75 -18.45 2.64 12.62
CA THR A 75 -16.99 2.45 12.74
C THR A 75 -16.50 1.17 12.08
N LYS A 76 -15.46 1.32 11.26
CA LYS A 76 -14.87 0.31 10.36
C LYS A 76 -14.15 -0.79 11.15
N SER A 77 -14.89 -1.79 11.64
CA SER A 77 -14.29 -3.01 12.17
C SER A 77 -14.22 -4.06 11.06
N ILE A 78 -13.07 -4.12 10.40
CA ILE A 78 -12.80 -5.11 9.36
C ILE A 78 -11.96 -6.19 10.00
N LEU A 79 -12.50 -7.40 10.03
CA LEU A 79 -11.84 -8.58 10.54
C LEU A 79 -11.50 -9.47 9.34
N VAL A 80 -10.25 -9.92 9.26
CA VAL A 80 -9.78 -10.79 8.19
C VAL A 80 -9.18 -12.02 8.84
N SER A 81 -9.78 -13.18 8.62
CA SER A 81 -9.24 -14.45 9.08
C SER A 81 -8.34 -15.06 8.02
N THR A 82 -7.21 -15.63 8.45
CA THR A 82 -6.31 -16.37 7.56
C THR A 82 -6.91 -17.72 7.20
N LYS A 83 -6.27 -18.43 6.26
CA LYS A 83 -6.50 -19.87 6.11
C LYS A 83 -6.18 -20.60 7.41
N THR A 84 -6.84 -21.73 7.60
CA THR A 84 -6.53 -22.69 8.66
C THR A 84 -5.12 -23.25 8.46
N ASP A 85 -4.39 -23.38 9.56
CA ASP A 85 -3.19 -24.22 9.65
C ASP A 85 -3.58 -25.70 9.83
N ASP A 86 -2.57 -26.57 9.90
CA ASP A 86 -2.76 -28.02 10.03
C ASP A 86 -3.49 -28.42 11.34
N ASN A 87 -3.59 -27.52 12.33
CA ASN A 87 -4.24 -27.73 13.62
C ASN A 87 -5.65 -27.10 13.71
N ASN A 88 -6.24 -26.73 12.57
CA ASN A 88 -7.51 -26.00 12.49
C ASN A 88 -7.51 -24.63 13.22
N LYS A 89 -6.33 -24.06 13.47
CA LYS A 89 -6.19 -22.70 14.00
C LYS A 89 -6.01 -21.73 12.84
N TYR A 90 -6.50 -20.52 13.00
CA TYR A 90 -6.26 -19.44 12.05
C TYR A 90 -6.13 -18.13 12.82
N ASP A 91 -5.37 -17.20 12.25
CA ASP A 91 -5.19 -15.88 12.82
C ASP A 91 -6.33 -14.96 12.36
N VAL A 92 -6.74 -14.04 13.23
CA VAL A 92 -7.66 -12.96 12.86
C VAL A 92 -6.93 -11.63 12.95
N TYR A 93 -7.03 -10.84 11.89
CA TYR A 93 -6.47 -9.50 11.81
C TYR A 93 -7.60 -8.48 11.84
N ARG A 94 -7.49 -7.48 12.71
CA ARG A 94 -8.34 -6.30 12.70
C ARG A 94 -7.67 -5.19 11.91
N ILE A 95 -8.40 -4.64 10.95
CA ILE A 95 -8.02 -3.45 10.19
C ILE A 95 -8.95 -2.32 10.64
N THR A 96 -8.38 -1.32 11.31
CA THR A 96 -9.15 -0.27 12.01
C THR A 96 -9.49 0.94 11.15
N LYS A 97 -8.91 1.03 9.94
CA LYS A 97 -9.09 2.18 9.05
C LYS A 97 -8.91 1.78 7.60
N ILE A 98 -9.90 2.07 6.77
CA ILE A 98 -9.75 2.06 5.32
C ILE A 98 -10.13 3.45 4.82
N THR A 99 -9.26 4.05 4.03
CA THR A 99 -9.45 5.35 3.42
C THR A 99 -10.56 5.29 2.38
N ASP A 100 -11.29 6.39 2.17
CA ASP A 100 -12.28 6.38 1.08
C ASP A 100 -11.57 6.32 -0.29
N LYS A 101 -12.37 6.08 -1.34
CA LYS A 101 -11.86 5.91 -2.69
C LYS A 101 -11.04 7.12 -3.15
N ILE A 102 -9.80 6.88 -3.55
CA ILE A 102 -8.97 7.84 -4.28
C ILE A 102 -8.99 7.51 -5.77
N SER A 103 -8.68 6.25 -6.10
CA SER A 103 -8.69 5.70 -7.47
C SER A 103 -8.98 4.20 -7.43
N ASP A 104 -9.32 3.59 -8.57
CA ASP A 104 -9.48 2.14 -8.69
C ASP A 104 -8.17 1.37 -8.46
N GLY A 105 -7.04 1.96 -8.86
CA GLY A 105 -5.71 1.37 -8.64
C GLY A 105 -5.35 1.31 -7.15
N PHE A 106 -5.67 2.37 -6.40
CA PHE A 106 -5.44 2.43 -4.95
C PHE A 106 -6.34 1.46 -4.19
N ASP A 107 -7.61 1.33 -4.60
CA ASP A 107 -8.51 0.31 -4.08
C ASP A 107 -7.99 -1.09 -4.36
N SER A 108 -7.49 -1.33 -5.57
CA SER A 108 -6.89 -2.61 -5.91
C SER A 108 -5.70 -2.95 -5.03
N LEU A 109 -4.87 -1.96 -4.65
CA LEU A 109 -3.79 -2.17 -3.68
C LEU A 109 -4.35 -2.61 -2.32
N ILE A 110 -5.31 -1.88 -1.75
CA ILE A 110 -5.91 -2.22 -0.45
C ILE A 110 -6.55 -3.61 -0.49
N GLY A 111 -7.39 -3.88 -1.52
CA GLY A 111 -8.03 -5.17 -1.72
C GLY A 111 -7.03 -6.31 -1.88
N THR A 112 -5.90 -6.06 -2.56
CA THR A 112 -4.80 -7.03 -2.70
C THR A 112 -4.20 -7.37 -1.34
N LEU A 113 -3.94 -6.38 -0.49
CA LEU A 113 -3.37 -6.59 0.84
C LEU A 113 -4.33 -7.32 1.79
N ILE A 114 -5.64 -7.01 1.71
CA ILE A 114 -6.68 -7.73 2.45
C ILE A 114 -6.74 -9.19 2.00
N LEU A 115 -6.70 -9.44 0.69
CA LEU A 115 -6.67 -10.80 0.14
C LEU A 115 -5.38 -11.55 0.52
N ASP A 116 -4.26 -10.87 0.66
CA ASP A 116 -3.01 -11.47 1.12
C ASP A 116 -3.07 -11.89 2.58
N LEU A 117 -3.71 -11.10 3.43
CA LEU A 117 -4.02 -11.51 4.82
C LEU A 117 -4.94 -12.73 4.82
N LYS A 118 -6.05 -12.68 4.07
CA LYS A 118 -7.00 -13.81 3.94
C LYS A 118 -6.33 -15.10 3.48
N ASN A 119 -5.42 -15.00 2.50
CA ASN A 119 -4.77 -16.14 1.85
C ASN A 119 -3.37 -16.45 2.38
N ARG A 120 -2.98 -15.89 3.52
CA ARG A 120 -1.61 -15.99 4.06
C ARG A 120 -1.17 -17.46 4.10
N THR A 121 -0.15 -17.77 3.30
CA THR A 121 0.44 -19.11 3.13
C THR A 121 1.95 -18.95 3.01
N PRO A 122 2.77 -19.88 3.53
CA PRO A 122 4.21 -19.85 3.32
C PRO A 122 4.54 -19.89 1.82
N ASN A 123 5.50 -19.08 1.37
CA ASN A 123 6.09 -19.14 0.02
C ASN A 123 5.17 -18.82 -1.18
N GLN A 124 4.31 -17.79 -1.09
CA GLN A 124 3.67 -17.24 -2.29
C GLN A 124 4.69 -16.61 -3.25
N LYS A 125 4.51 -16.83 -4.56
CA LYS A 125 5.22 -16.08 -5.60
C LYS A 125 5.08 -14.57 -5.37
N ASN A 126 6.19 -13.85 -5.48
CA ASN A 126 6.19 -12.39 -5.37
C ASN A 126 5.37 -11.78 -6.49
N ARG A 127 4.50 -10.83 -6.14
CA ARG A 127 3.82 -9.95 -7.10
C ARG A 127 4.42 -8.57 -6.98
N TYR A 128 4.69 -7.92 -8.10
CA TYR A 128 5.28 -6.59 -8.09
C TYR A 128 4.21 -5.50 -8.07
N LEU A 129 4.34 -4.58 -7.12
CA LEU A 129 3.56 -3.35 -7.07
C LEU A 129 4.18 -2.34 -8.04
N ASP A 130 3.35 -1.80 -8.93
CA ASP A 130 3.68 -0.66 -9.79
C ASP A 130 2.86 0.55 -9.33
N LEU A 131 3.52 1.50 -8.68
CA LEU A 131 2.92 2.73 -8.17
C LEU A 131 2.26 3.56 -9.26
N LYS A 132 2.76 3.49 -10.51
CA LYS A 132 2.16 4.20 -11.64
C LYS A 132 0.75 3.70 -11.93
N LYS A 133 0.49 2.40 -11.74
CA LYS A 133 -0.85 1.81 -11.92
C LYS A 133 -1.85 2.24 -10.85
N LEU A 134 -1.39 2.83 -9.75
CA LEU A 134 -2.31 3.40 -8.76
C LEU A 134 -3.01 4.65 -9.29
N GLN A 135 -2.42 5.39 -10.23
CA GLN A 135 -2.98 6.62 -10.82
C GLN A 135 -3.39 7.68 -9.78
N VAL A 136 -2.79 7.64 -8.59
CA VAL A 136 -3.07 8.58 -7.49
C VAL A 136 -2.08 9.74 -7.45
N PHE A 137 -0.96 9.64 -8.16
CA PHE A 137 0.11 10.63 -8.15
C PHE A 137 -0.05 11.70 -9.22
N ASP A 138 -0.98 11.51 -10.16
CA ASP A 138 -1.25 12.48 -11.24
C ASP A 138 -1.84 13.80 -10.72
N ILE A 139 -2.40 13.78 -9.50
CA ILE A 139 -2.85 15.00 -8.81
C ILE A 139 -1.67 15.88 -8.36
N ILE A 140 -0.46 15.32 -8.27
CA ILE A 140 0.76 16.05 -7.90
C ILE A 140 1.30 16.73 -9.16
N SER A 141 0.93 17.99 -9.35
CA SER A 141 1.39 18.84 -10.45
C SER A 141 2.30 19.96 -9.94
N GLU A 142 3.16 20.48 -10.81
CA GLU A 142 4.05 21.63 -10.50
C GLU A 142 3.26 22.82 -9.95
N SER A 143 2.16 23.19 -10.62
CA SER A 143 1.29 24.29 -10.18
C SER A 143 0.68 24.07 -8.79
N SER A 144 0.40 22.83 -8.40
CA SER A 144 -0.13 22.53 -7.07
C SER A 144 0.98 22.58 -6.01
N LEU A 145 2.20 22.20 -6.37
CA LEU A 145 3.37 22.28 -5.51
C LEU A 145 3.77 23.73 -5.24
N GLU A 146 3.83 24.57 -6.27
CA GLU A 146 4.10 26.02 -6.14
C GLU A 146 3.12 26.70 -5.17
N LYS A 147 1.83 26.32 -5.23
CA LYS A 147 0.81 26.84 -4.31
C LYS A 147 1.03 26.39 -2.87
N ILE A 148 1.47 25.15 -2.65
CA ILE A 148 1.80 24.66 -1.30
C ILE A 148 3.04 25.41 -0.78
N GLU A 149 4.05 25.62 -1.62
CA GLU A 149 5.25 26.38 -1.26
C GLU A 149 4.91 27.82 -0.89
N TYR A 150 4.10 28.48 -1.71
CA TYR A 150 3.58 29.82 -1.42
C TYR A 150 2.81 29.86 -0.10
N ALA A 151 1.91 28.90 0.14
CA ALA A 151 1.15 28.81 1.39
C ALA A 151 2.08 28.63 2.60
N SER A 152 3.09 27.76 2.47
CA SER A 152 4.06 27.46 3.52
C SER A 152 4.97 28.65 3.85
N ALA A 153 5.30 29.48 2.85
CA ALA A 153 6.10 30.70 3.04
C ALA A 153 5.30 31.88 3.63
N ASN A 154 3.96 31.83 3.58
CA ASN A 154 3.09 32.95 3.96
C ASN A 154 2.09 32.58 5.08
N LEU A 155 2.46 31.65 5.96
CA LEU A 155 1.61 31.14 7.04
C LEU A 155 1.00 32.24 7.93
N GLU A 156 1.74 33.31 8.20
CA GLU A 156 1.30 34.42 9.06
C GLU A 156 0.34 35.40 8.35
N ARG A 157 0.32 35.40 7.02
CA ARG A 157 -0.44 36.38 6.21
C ARG A 157 -1.67 35.78 5.53
N LEU A 158 -1.74 34.45 5.47
CA LEU A 158 -2.81 33.73 4.79
C LEU A 158 -3.72 33.05 5.80
N ASN A 159 -5.03 33.11 5.52
CA ASN A 159 -5.92 32.10 6.07
C ASN A 159 -5.69 30.78 5.32
N ILE A 160 -4.86 29.91 5.89
CA ILE A 160 -4.41 28.66 5.25
C ILE A 160 -5.57 27.73 4.91
N SER A 161 -6.57 27.62 5.78
CA SER A 161 -7.74 26.77 5.50
C SER A 161 -8.49 27.27 4.27
N LYS A 162 -8.70 28.58 4.17
CA LYS A 162 -9.35 29.19 3.00
C LYS A 162 -8.50 29.01 1.74
N TYR A 163 -7.19 29.26 1.82
CA TYR A 163 -6.28 29.11 0.70
C TYR A 163 -6.22 27.67 0.16
N ILE A 164 -6.19 26.67 1.04
CA ILE A 164 -6.23 25.24 0.66
C ILE A 164 -7.53 24.91 -0.06
N SER A 165 -8.66 25.41 0.43
CA SER A 165 -9.97 25.20 -0.17
C SER A 165 -10.06 25.84 -1.55
N ASP A 166 -9.74 27.14 -1.65
CA ASP A 166 -9.83 27.93 -2.88
C ASP A 166 -8.92 27.37 -3.99
N ASN A 167 -7.82 26.71 -3.62
CA ASN A 167 -6.88 26.10 -4.55
C ASN A 167 -7.02 24.57 -4.72
N ASN A 168 -8.04 23.95 -4.11
CA ASN A 168 -8.29 22.50 -4.18
C ASN A 168 -7.09 21.63 -3.72
N LEU A 169 -6.27 22.13 -2.79
CA LEU A 169 -5.07 21.45 -2.32
C LEU A 169 -5.38 20.32 -1.33
N GLY A 170 -6.61 20.27 -0.79
CA GLY A 170 -7.02 19.28 0.22
C GLY A 170 -6.81 17.82 -0.21
N LYS A 171 -6.89 17.54 -1.51
CA LYS A 171 -6.64 16.19 -2.07
C LYS A 171 -5.19 15.73 -1.85
N LEU A 172 -4.22 16.65 -1.84
CA LEU A 172 -2.80 16.34 -1.65
C LEU A 172 -2.47 15.97 -0.20
N PHE A 173 -3.02 16.72 0.76
CA PHE A 173 -2.90 16.38 2.18
C PHE A 173 -3.55 15.03 2.49
N ARG A 174 -4.70 14.79 1.87
CA ARG A 174 -5.40 13.50 1.96
C ARG A 174 -4.55 12.37 1.40
N LEU A 175 -3.92 12.55 0.23
CA LEU A 175 -3.02 11.55 -0.36
C LEU A 175 -1.89 11.15 0.60
N ILE A 176 -1.20 12.12 1.22
CA ILE A 176 -0.17 11.85 2.23
C ILE A 176 -0.72 10.99 3.37
N LYS A 177 -1.86 11.41 3.95
CA LYS A 177 -2.51 10.71 5.06
C LYS A 177 -2.97 9.31 4.67
N ASP A 178 -3.38 9.12 3.43
CA ASP A 178 -3.87 7.85 2.94
C ASP A 178 -2.70 6.88 2.65
N PHE A 179 -1.50 7.36 2.35
CA PHE A 179 -0.30 6.51 2.22
C PHE A 179 0.29 6.06 3.57
N ASP A 180 0.04 6.79 4.67
CA ASP A 180 0.49 6.41 6.02
C ASP A 180 -0.19 5.12 6.56
N GLN A 181 -1.27 4.64 5.91
CA GLN A 181 -1.88 3.36 6.27
C GLN A 181 -1.05 2.14 5.86
N PHE A 182 -0.04 2.32 5.01
CA PHE A 182 0.83 1.25 4.53
C PHE A 182 2.16 1.23 5.26
N ASP A 183 2.70 0.02 5.40
CA ASP A 183 4.03 -0.26 5.91
C ASP A 183 4.88 -0.77 4.75
N PHE A 184 6.02 -0.12 4.52
CA PHE A 184 6.96 -0.46 3.46
C PHE A 184 8.28 -0.90 4.08
N THR A 185 8.47 -2.21 4.21
CA THR A 185 9.64 -2.79 4.86
C THR A 185 10.62 -3.35 3.84
N ILE A 186 11.88 -2.88 3.86
CA ILE A 186 12.94 -3.43 2.99
C ILE A 186 13.21 -4.88 3.39
N ILE A 187 12.97 -5.81 2.44
CA ILE A 187 13.23 -7.24 2.61
C ILE A 187 14.61 -7.63 2.10
N ASN A 188 15.03 -7.09 0.95
CA ASN A 188 16.37 -7.29 0.41
C ASN A 188 16.74 -6.19 -0.60
N LYS A 189 17.97 -6.25 -1.10
CA LYS A 189 18.51 -5.36 -2.14
C LYS A 189 19.16 -6.18 -3.25
N SER A 190 19.17 -5.66 -4.46
CA SER A 190 19.90 -6.25 -5.58
C SER A 190 21.37 -6.41 -5.24
N ILE A 191 21.92 -7.55 -5.63
CA ILE A 191 23.34 -7.88 -5.41
C ILE A 191 24.21 -7.02 -6.34
N ILE A 192 23.76 -6.85 -7.59
CA ILE A 192 24.43 -6.01 -8.61
C ILE A 192 24.02 -4.53 -8.50
N SER A 193 24.89 -3.67 -9.02
CA SER A 193 24.62 -2.23 -9.16
C SER A 193 23.57 -1.97 -10.25
N LEU A 194 22.97 -0.77 -10.24
CA LEU A 194 22.05 -0.36 -11.29
C LEU A 194 22.74 -0.32 -12.67
N ALA A 195 23.97 0.20 -12.73
CA ALA A 195 24.74 0.27 -13.96
C ALA A 195 25.04 -1.12 -14.55
N ASP A 196 25.39 -2.09 -13.70
CA ASP A 196 25.60 -3.47 -14.17
C ASP A 196 24.28 -4.11 -14.61
N PHE A 197 23.18 -3.82 -13.93
CA PHE A 197 21.84 -4.26 -14.34
C PHE A 197 21.48 -3.74 -15.73
N GLU A 198 21.70 -2.45 -15.98
CA GLU A 198 21.45 -1.79 -17.27
C GLU A 198 22.31 -2.38 -18.39
N ARG A 199 23.60 -2.62 -18.13
CA ARG A 199 24.48 -3.31 -19.09
C ARG A 199 24.01 -4.72 -19.43
N ILE A 200 23.52 -5.47 -18.44
CA ILE A 200 22.95 -6.81 -18.68
C ILE A 200 21.70 -6.71 -19.56
N LEU A 201 20.83 -5.71 -19.33
CA LEU A 201 19.67 -5.50 -20.18
C LEU A 201 20.07 -5.17 -21.63
N GLU A 202 21.00 -4.24 -21.82
CA GLU A 202 21.52 -3.86 -23.15
C GLU A 202 22.15 -5.07 -23.87
N PHE A 203 22.90 -5.90 -23.16
CA PHE A 203 23.50 -7.11 -23.72
C PHE A 203 22.45 -8.14 -24.15
N LEU A 204 21.37 -8.28 -23.39
CA LEU A 204 20.30 -9.26 -23.66
C LEU A 204 19.24 -8.74 -24.64
N GLU A 205 19.17 -7.44 -24.88
CA GLU A 205 18.17 -6.79 -25.74
C GLU A 205 18.14 -7.37 -27.17
N PRO A 206 19.27 -7.57 -27.87
CA PRO A 206 19.26 -8.13 -29.23
C PRO A 206 18.73 -9.57 -29.29
N VAL A 207 18.90 -10.33 -28.20
CA VAL A 207 18.43 -11.72 -28.10
C VAL A 207 16.92 -11.77 -27.87
N ASN A 208 16.36 -10.74 -27.21
CA ASN A 208 14.95 -10.61 -26.86
C ASN A 208 14.36 -11.89 -26.23
N SER A 209 15.13 -12.51 -25.33
CA SER A 209 14.74 -13.74 -24.67
C SER A 209 13.61 -13.51 -23.66
N LYS A 210 12.97 -14.59 -23.20
CA LYS A 210 12.01 -14.52 -22.09
C LYS A 210 12.63 -13.89 -20.82
N ASP A 211 13.91 -14.17 -20.57
CA ASP A 211 14.63 -13.61 -19.42
C ASP A 211 14.84 -12.11 -19.57
N TYR A 212 15.20 -11.64 -20.77
CA TYR A 212 15.25 -10.21 -21.08
C TYR A 212 13.90 -9.54 -20.80
N ILE A 213 12.80 -10.07 -21.34
CA ILE A 213 11.46 -9.50 -21.17
C ILE A 213 11.09 -9.40 -19.67
N ASN A 214 11.37 -10.44 -18.90
CA ASN A 214 11.08 -10.46 -17.46
C ASN A 214 11.95 -9.47 -16.66
N LEU A 215 13.25 -9.41 -16.94
CA LEU A 215 14.18 -8.49 -16.29
C LEU A 215 13.87 -7.04 -16.65
N LYS A 216 13.56 -6.78 -17.92
CA LYS A 216 13.16 -5.47 -18.42
C LYS A 216 11.87 -5.01 -17.76
N HIS A 217 10.87 -5.88 -17.67
CA HIS A 217 9.62 -5.58 -16.97
C HIS A 217 9.86 -5.24 -15.49
N TYR A 218 10.67 -6.03 -14.78
CA TYR A 218 11.04 -5.76 -13.39
C TYR A 218 11.75 -4.40 -13.22
N TYR A 219 12.71 -4.09 -14.10
CA TYR A 219 13.41 -2.82 -14.10
C TYR A 219 12.48 -1.63 -14.38
N ASP A 220 11.58 -1.76 -15.35
CA ASP A 220 10.62 -0.71 -15.69
C ASP A 220 9.67 -0.41 -14.53
N ILE A 221 9.23 -1.43 -13.80
CA ILE A 221 8.47 -1.25 -12.55
C ILE A 221 9.34 -0.51 -11.51
N ALA A 222 10.59 -0.93 -11.31
CA ALA A 222 11.48 -0.29 -10.33
C ALA A 222 11.71 1.20 -10.63
N ARG A 223 11.83 1.56 -11.91
CA ARG A 223 11.98 2.94 -12.39
C ARG A 223 10.68 3.75 -12.24
N ASN A 224 9.53 3.17 -12.59
CA ASN A 224 8.23 3.79 -12.35
C ASN A 224 8.02 4.08 -10.86
N ASN A 225 8.32 3.10 -10.00
CA ASN A 225 8.21 3.25 -8.56
C ASN A 225 9.14 4.33 -8.01
N GLN A 226 10.38 4.42 -8.49
CA GLN A 226 11.29 5.50 -8.12
C GLN A 226 10.71 6.88 -8.48
N ARG A 227 10.15 7.02 -9.69
CA ARG A 227 9.55 8.27 -10.16
C ARG A 227 8.35 8.68 -9.29
N GLU A 228 7.40 7.77 -9.08
CA GLU A 228 6.19 8.08 -8.32
C GLU A 228 6.48 8.30 -6.82
N TYR A 229 7.39 7.51 -6.25
CA TYR A 229 7.86 7.73 -4.87
C TYR A 229 8.56 9.07 -4.71
N SER A 230 9.33 9.52 -5.70
CA SER A 230 9.98 10.83 -5.67
C SER A 230 8.95 11.98 -5.65
N LYS A 231 7.85 11.87 -6.41
CA LYS A 231 6.75 12.86 -6.34
C LYS A 231 6.12 12.91 -4.95
N LEU A 232 5.82 11.75 -4.37
CA LEU A 232 5.26 11.66 -3.02
C LEU A 232 6.23 12.22 -1.98
N SER A 233 7.52 11.90 -2.10
CA SER A 233 8.57 12.39 -1.21
C SER A 233 8.73 13.90 -1.32
N TYR A 234 8.63 14.46 -2.52
CA TYR A 234 8.67 15.91 -2.72
C TYR A 234 7.48 16.57 -2.06
N LEU A 235 6.25 16.12 -2.37
CA LEU A 235 5.03 16.61 -1.75
C LEU A 235 5.09 16.56 -0.21
N TYR A 236 5.54 15.44 0.35
CA TYR A 236 5.66 15.29 1.80
C TYR A 236 6.68 16.27 2.39
N LYS A 237 7.83 16.46 1.75
CA LYS A 237 8.84 17.43 2.16
C LYS A 237 8.28 18.85 2.11
N THR A 238 7.57 19.22 1.04
CA THR A 238 6.96 20.54 0.90
C THR A 238 5.93 20.81 2.00
N VAL A 239 5.11 19.81 2.33
CA VAL A 239 4.04 19.96 3.33
C VAL A 239 4.56 19.92 4.77
N SER A 240 5.50 19.04 5.09
CA SER A 240 5.91 18.74 6.47
C SER A 240 7.30 19.27 6.84
N ASN A 241 8.05 19.77 5.87
CA ASN A 241 9.48 20.09 5.97
C ASN A 241 10.34 18.92 6.51
N LYS A 242 9.86 17.67 6.37
CA LYS A 242 10.56 16.45 6.78
C LYS A 242 10.75 15.51 5.59
N PRO A 243 11.79 14.67 5.57
CA PRO A 243 11.90 13.61 4.58
C PRO A 243 10.79 12.57 4.78
N LEU A 244 10.31 12.00 3.67
CA LEU A 244 9.36 10.89 3.72
C LEU A 244 10.04 9.63 4.25
N ASP A 245 9.72 9.20 5.47
CA ASP A 245 10.23 7.97 6.11
C ASP A 245 9.17 6.85 6.07
N ILE A 246 8.65 6.56 4.88
CA ILE A 246 7.68 5.46 4.69
C ILE A 246 8.41 4.12 4.47
N ILE A 247 9.55 4.13 3.77
CA ILE A 247 10.35 2.92 3.49
C ILE A 247 11.41 2.76 4.58
N HIS A 248 11.33 1.70 5.37
CA HIS A 248 12.28 1.43 6.44
C HIS A 248 12.86 0.01 6.39
N SER A 249 14.06 -0.16 6.96
CA SER A 249 14.64 -1.50 7.14
C SER A 249 13.89 -2.28 8.22
N ALA A 250 13.78 -3.60 8.08
CA ALA A 250 13.15 -4.46 9.10
C ALA A 250 13.69 -4.23 10.53
N LYS A 251 15.00 -3.90 10.67
CA LYS A 251 15.64 -3.60 11.96
C LYS A 251 15.12 -2.33 12.67
N LYS A 252 14.58 -1.35 11.93
CA LYS A 252 13.99 -0.13 12.52
C LYS A 252 12.65 -0.42 13.19
N LYS A 253 11.94 -1.49 12.78
CA LYS A 253 10.61 -1.83 13.26
C LYS A 253 10.59 -2.16 14.76
N VAL A 254 11.68 -2.73 15.28
CA VAL A 254 11.78 -3.12 16.69
C VAL A 254 11.80 -1.92 17.64
N LYS A 255 12.40 -0.78 17.25
CA LYS A 255 12.48 0.41 18.13
C LYS A 255 11.17 1.18 18.30
N VAL A 256 10.36 1.28 17.24
CA VAL A 256 9.13 2.10 17.27
C VAL A 256 8.06 1.50 18.19
N TYR A 257 8.01 0.17 18.32
CA TYR A 257 7.04 -0.49 19.21
C TYR A 257 7.48 -0.54 20.69
N GLU A 258 8.75 -0.26 21.00
CA GLU A 258 9.23 -0.17 22.39
C GLU A 258 9.00 1.23 22.98
N ASP A 259 9.09 2.28 22.16
CA ASP A 259 8.92 3.68 22.61
C ASP A 259 7.44 4.08 22.86
N ASP A 260 6.47 3.38 22.25
CA ASP A 260 5.02 3.58 22.49
C ASP A 260 4.46 2.73 23.66
N ALA A 261 5.33 1.95 24.32
CA ALA A 261 4.98 1.07 25.44
C ALA A 261 5.62 1.48 26.78
N ALA A 262 6.15 2.71 26.88
CA ALA A 262 6.78 3.27 28.08
C ALA A 262 5.94 4.36 28.75
#